data_AF-A0A397RUT4-F1
#
_entry.id   AF-A0A397RUT4-F1
#
_cell.length_a   1.000
_cell.length_b   1.000
_cell.length_c   1.000
_cell.angle_alpha   90.00
_cell.angle_beta   90.00
_cell.angle_gamma   90.00
#
_symmetry.space_group_name_H-M   'P 1'
#
loop_
_entity.id
_entity.type
_entity.pdbx_description
1 polymer ?
#
loop_
_entity_poly.entity_id
_entity_poly.type
_entity_poly.pdbx_seq_one_letter_code
_entity_poly.pdbx_strand_id
1 'polypeptide(L)'
;MKGNKVILIVQEVLMYVAQAPYLLALIFLFANVDVEGFVGISLIVGMISNLVIFPVVIVNAILAFIGIFKGLKSPIKTTMIVKLSLIPWYVVNFILGFCFFAAALNPFLLWSIPLVIGIMVCTTFMYMISTNFQVYSYVINKLIRREIRIDALLVWSIVLSFIFCLDIVSSILLFYSENKLNKTEGEA
;
A
#
# COMPACT_ATOMS: atom_id res chain seq x y z
N MET A 1 -7.34 -19.70 1.40
CA MET A 1 -6.23 -19.92 0.45
C MET A 1 -4.91 -19.48 1.08
N LYS A 2 -3.87 -20.32 1.06
CA LYS A 2 -2.52 -19.93 1.55
C LYS A 2 -1.87 -18.87 0.64
N GLY A 3 -2.22 -18.83 -0.65
CA GLY A 3 -1.66 -17.89 -1.63
C GLY A 3 -1.88 -16.41 -1.32
N ASN A 4 -2.97 -16.04 -0.66
CA ASN A 4 -3.31 -14.62 -0.43
C ASN A 4 -2.38 -13.96 0.61
N LYS A 5 -1.81 -14.75 1.54
CA LYS A 5 -0.82 -14.23 2.49
C LYS A 5 0.53 -14.02 1.81
N VAL A 6 0.92 -14.97 0.96
CA VAL A 6 2.18 -14.91 0.21
C VAL A 6 2.19 -13.70 -0.71
N ILE A 7 1.08 -13.43 -1.43
CA ILE A 7 1.06 -12.30 -2.35
C ILE A 7 1.15 -10.94 -1.64
N LEU A 8 0.53 -10.79 -0.46
CA LEU A 8 0.65 -9.56 0.34
C LEU A 8 2.09 -9.34 0.81
N ILE A 9 2.77 -10.39 1.27
CA ILE A 9 4.18 -10.31 1.69
C ILE A 9 5.08 -9.99 0.50
N VAL A 10 4.87 -10.64 -0.65
CA VAL A 10 5.63 -10.35 -1.88
C VAL A 10 5.44 -8.89 -2.31
N GLN A 11 4.20 -8.39 -2.26
CA GLN A 11 3.89 -7.01 -2.61
C GLN A 11 4.57 -6.01 -1.65
N GLU A 12 4.61 -6.30 -0.35
CA GLU A 12 5.33 -5.52 0.66
C GLU A 12 6.84 -5.49 0.39
N VAL A 13 7.46 -6.64 0.16
CA VAL A 13 8.91 -6.72 -0.14
C VAL A 13 9.23 -5.93 -1.41
N LEU A 14 8.42 -6.06 -2.46
CA LEU A 14 8.63 -5.32 -3.70
C LEU A 14 8.52 -3.81 -3.52
N MET A 15 7.67 -3.32 -2.62
CA MET A 15 7.58 -1.89 -2.31
C MET A 15 8.86 -1.35 -1.69
N TYR A 16 9.43 -2.09 -0.74
CA TYR A 16 10.71 -1.72 -0.13
C TYR A 16 11.85 -1.77 -1.14
N VAL A 17 11.90 -2.81 -1.97
CA VAL A 17 12.90 -2.94 -3.05
C VAL A 17 12.76 -1.80 -4.07
N ALA A 18 11.54 -1.43 -4.45
CA ALA A 18 11.31 -0.34 -5.38
C ALA A 18 11.63 1.04 -4.77
N GLN A 19 11.50 1.21 -3.44
CA GLN A 19 11.81 2.45 -2.76
C GLN A 19 13.32 2.63 -2.51
N ALA A 20 14.07 1.55 -2.32
CA ALA A 20 15.49 1.59 -1.97
C ALA A 20 16.38 2.42 -2.94
N PRO A 21 16.24 2.33 -4.28
CA PRO A 21 17.02 3.14 -5.21
C PRO A 21 16.77 4.65 -5.05
N TYR A 22 15.55 5.07 -4.73
CA TYR A 22 15.23 6.48 -4.48
C TYR A 22 15.87 6.98 -3.18
N LEU A 23 15.85 6.15 -2.13
CA LEU A 23 16.50 6.48 -0.86
C LEU A 23 18.02 6.59 -1.02
N LEU A 24 18.64 5.67 -1.76
CA LEU A 24 20.06 5.73 -2.09
C LEU A 24 20.38 7.02 -2.86
N ALA A 25 19.61 7.34 -3.90
CA ALA A 25 19.78 8.58 -4.66
C ALA A 25 19.74 9.84 -3.74
N LEU A 26 18.79 9.89 -2.80
CA LEU A 26 18.73 10.99 -1.81
C LEU A 26 19.96 11.04 -0.90
N ILE A 27 20.40 9.90 -0.35
CA ILE A 27 21.55 9.85 0.57
C ILE A 27 22.80 10.39 -0.13
N PHE A 28 23.07 9.96 -1.36
CA PHE A 28 24.23 10.40 -2.12
C PHE A 28 24.15 11.90 -2.49
N LEU A 29 22.95 12.38 -2.82
CA LEU A 29 22.73 13.79 -3.13
C LEU A 29 22.95 14.68 -1.89
N PHE A 30 22.48 14.27 -0.71
CA PHE A 30 22.70 15.02 0.54
C PHE A 30 24.12 14.90 1.09
N ALA A 31 24.79 13.77 0.86
CA ALA A 31 26.19 13.59 1.23
C ALA A 31 27.16 14.37 0.32
N ASN A 32 26.64 15.04 -0.72
CA ASN A 32 27.41 15.83 -1.69
C ASN A 32 28.58 15.04 -2.28
N VAL A 33 28.37 13.74 -2.49
CA VAL A 33 29.35 12.87 -3.14
C VAL A 33 29.19 13.07 -4.63
N ASP A 34 30.30 13.39 -5.30
CA ASP A 34 30.31 13.68 -6.72
C ASP A 34 30.17 12.37 -7.51
N VAL A 35 28.92 11.95 -7.73
CA VAL A 35 28.55 10.70 -8.42
C VAL A 35 27.63 11.00 -9.59
N GLU A 36 28.06 11.93 -10.45
CA GLU A 36 27.38 12.22 -11.71
C GLU A 36 27.14 10.90 -12.48
N GLY A 37 25.87 10.62 -12.80
CA GLY A 37 25.43 9.37 -13.41
C GLY A 37 24.86 8.33 -12.45
N PHE A 38 25.39 8.15 -11.24
CA PHE A 38 24.87 7.16 -10.28
C PHE A 38 23.48 7.53 -9.75
N VAL A 39 23.24 8.81 -9.47
CA VAL A 39 21.93 9.32 -9.06
C VAL A 39 20.90 9.07 -10.17
N GLY A 40 21.25 9.37 -11.42
CA GLY A 40 20.39 9.13 -12.58
C GLY A 40 20.06 7.65 -12.78
N ILE A 41 21.08 6.77 -12.72
CA ILE A 41 20.89 5.32 -12.80
C ILE A 41 19.99 4.82 -11.66
N SER A 42 20.20 5.29 -10.43
CA SER A 42 19.41 4.89 -9.26
C SER A 42 17.94 5.26 -9.41
N LEU A 43 17.63 6.45 -9.93
CA LEU A 43 16.26 6.89 -10.21
C LEU A 43 15.60 6.03 -11.30
N ILE A 44 16.33 5.71 -12.38
CA ILE A 44 15.83 4.84 -13.47
C ILE A 44 15.54 3.44 -12.95
N VAL A 45 16.46 2.86 -12.16
CA VAL A 45 16.27 1.55 -11.52
C VAL A 45 15.02 1.57 -10.63
N GLY A 46 14.84 2.61 -9.81
CA GLY A 46 13.63 2.78 -9.00
C GLY A 46 12.34 2.83 -9.83
N MET A 47 12.35 3.53 -10.97
CA MET A 47 11.20 3.59 -11.88
C MET A 47 10.87 2.21 -12.48
N ILE A 48 11.89 1.47 -12.92
CA ILE A 48 11.72 0.12 -13.46
C ILE A 48 11.20 -0.83 -12.37
N SER A 49 11.75 -0.77 -11.16
CA SER A 49 11.29 -1.59 -10.03
C SER A 49 9.82 -1.32 -9.68
N ASN A 50 9.36 -0.07 -9.78
CA ASN A 50 7.94 0.25 -9.61
C ASN A 50 7.04 -0.40 -10.68
N LEU A 51 7.52 -0.56 -11.92
CA LEU A 51 6.76 -1.25 -12.97
C LEU A 51 6.57 -2.74 -12.68
N VAL A 52 7.50 -3.38 -11.97
CA VAL A 52 7.43 -4.80 -11.59
C VAL A 52 6.31 -5.07 -10.56
N ILE A 53 5.82 -4.04 -9.86
CA ILE A 53 4.72 -4.18 -8.89
C ILE A 53 3.37 -4.44 -9.59
N PHE A 54 3.18 -3.92 -10.81
CA PHE A 54 1.89 -4.00 -11.52
C PHE A 54 1.39 -5.44 -11.74
N PRO A 55 2.20 -6.40 -12.25
CA PRO A 55 1.80 -7.79 -12.34
C PRO A 55 1.30 -8.37 -11.02
N VAL A 56 1.97 -8.07 -9.91
CA VAL A 56 1.60 -8.57 -8.57
C VAL A 56 0.27 -7.98 -8.12
N VAL A 57 0.04 -6.69 -8.36
CA VAL A 57 -1.24 -6.03 -8.09
C VAL A 57 -2.38 -6.67 -8.88
N ILE A 58 -2.16 -6.99 -10.16
CA ILE A 58 -3.16 -7.67 -11.00
C ILE A 58 -3.47 -9.07 -10.47
N VAL A 59 -2.45 -9.87 -10.16
CA VAL A 59 -2.67 -11.21 -9.60
C VAL A 59 -3.41 -11.12 -8.27
N ASN A 60 -3.07 -10.15 -7.41
CA ASN A 60 -3.76 -9.94 -6.14
C ASN A 60 -5.24 -9.56 -6.34
N ALA A 61 -5.53 -8.70 -7.31
CA ALA A 61 -6.91 -8.34 -7.68
C ALA A 61 -7.71 -9.57 -8.15
N ILE A 62 -7.13 -10.42 -9.01
CA ILE A 62 -7.76 -11.65 -9.49
C ILE A 62 -8.04 -12.61 -8.33
N LEU A 63 -7.05 -12.83 -7.44
CA LEU A 63 -7.22 -13.70 -6.28
C LEU A 63 -8.28 -13.18 -5.32
N ALA A 64 -8.35 -11.86 -5.12
CA ALA A 64 -9.39 -11.22 -4.34
C ALA A 64 -10.77 -11.43 -4.97
N PHE A 65 -10.91 -11.22 -6.29
CA PHE A 65 -12.18 -11.44 -6.99
C PHE A 65 -12.66 -12.89 -6.86
N ILE A 66 -11.77 -13.87 -7.06
CA ILE A 66 -12.09 -15.30 -6.85
C ILE A 66 -12.53 -15.56 -5.40
N GLY A 67 -11.92 -14.87 -4.44
CA GLY A 67 -12.25 -14.94 -3.03
C GLY A 67 -13.68 -14.55 -2.68
N ILE A 68 -14.29 -13.65 -3.46
CA ILE A 68 -15.69 -13.21 -3.27
C ILE A 68 -16.64 -14.40 -3.42
N PHE A 69 -16.34 -15.33 -4.33
CA PHE A 69 -17.20 -16.47 -4.62
C PHE A 69 -16.84 -17.71 -3.79
N LYS A 70 -15.54 -18.00 -3.63
CA LYS A 70 -15.07 -19.21 -2.95
C LYS A 70 -15.05 -19.12 -1.42
N GLY A 71 -15.20 -17.92 -0.86
CA GLY A 71 -15.04 -17.67 0.57
C GLY A 71 -13.56 -17.64 0.97
N LEU A 72 -13.15 -16.58 1.65
CA LEU A 72 -11.79 -16.41 2.15
C LEU A 72 -11.74 -16.62 3.66
N LYS A 73 -10.66 -17.24 4.14
CA LYS A 73 -10.28 -17.10 5.55
C LYS A 73 -9.98 -15.62 5.80
N SER A 74 -10.35 -15.10 6.97
CA SER A 74 -10.15 -13.70 7.32
C SER A 74 -8.70 -13.25 7.02
N PRO A 75 -8.50 -12.31 6.07
CA PRO A 75 -7.20 -11.74 5.77
C PRO A 75 -6.86 -10.56 6.70
N ILE A 76 -7.81 -10.08 7.52
CA ILE A 76 -7.74 -8.82 8.25
C ILE A 76 -6.50 -8.73 9.14
N LYS A 77 -6.20 -9.78 9.91
CA LYS A 77 -4.99 -9.81 10.76
C LYS A 77 -3.70 -9.73 9.96
N THR A 78 -3.60 -10.46 8.84
CA THR A 78 -2.40 -10.43 7.99
C THR A 78 -2.25 -9.07 7.33
N THR A 79 -3.33 -8.50 6.79
CA THR A 79 -3.30 -7.16 6.19
C THR A 79 -2.90 -6.09 7.21
N MET A 80 -3.41 -6.16 8.45
CA MET A 80 -3.02 -5.23 9.51
C MET A 80 -1.52 -5.30 9.80
N ILE A 81 -0.95 -6.50 9.94
CA ILE A 81 0.49 -6.68 10.21
C ILE A 81 1.32 -6.10 9.06
N VAL A 82 0.96 -6.43 7.82
CA VAL A 82 1.65 -5.94 6.61
C VAL A 82 1.56 -4.41 6.52
N LYS A 83 0.43 -3.79 6.88
CA LYS A 83 0.34 -2.33 6.85
C LYS A 83 1.12 -1.64 7.97
N LEU A 84 1.16 -2.24 9.15
CA LEU A 84 1.98 -1.73 10.25
C LEU A 84 3.47 -1.75 9.90
N SER A 85 3.94 -2.78 9.21
CA SER A 85 5.33 -2.83 8.74
C SER A 85 5.64 -1.85 7.62
N LEU A 86 4.65 -1.21 6.99
CA LEU A 86 4.87 -0.15 5.99
C LEU A 86 5.04 1.24 6.59
N ILE A 87 4.91 1.43 7.91
CA ILE A 87 5.11 2.75 8.55
C ILE A 87 6.44 3.41 8.09
N PRO A 88 7.59 2.72 8.09
CA PRO A 88 8.84 3.29 7.57
C PRO A 88 8.75 3.70 6.10
N TRP A 89 8.11 2.88 5.27
CA TRP A 89 7.90 3.17 3.85
C TRP A 89 7.06 4.45 3.65
N TYR A 90 5.98 4.62 4.41
CA TYR A 90 5.14 5.83 4.38
C TYR A 90 5.96 7.08 4.75
N VAL A 91 6.80 7.00 5.78
CA VAL A 91 7.68 8.11 6.20
C VAL A 91 8.67 8.49 5.10
N VAL A 92 9.35 7.51 4.49
CA VAL A 92 10.31 7.77 3.40
C VAL A 92 9.61 8.37 2.18
N ASN A 93 8.42 7.86 1.84
CA ASN A 93 7.65 8.35 0.70
C ASN A 93 7.15 9.80 0.94
N PHE A 94 6.80 10.15 2.18
CA PHE A 94 6.49 11.53 2.57
C PHE A 94 7.71 12.46 2.44
N ILE A 95 8.89 12.02 2.91
CA ILE A 95 10.14 12.79 2.78
C ILE A 95 10.49 13.00 1.30
N LEU A 96 10.43 11.95 0.48
CA LEU A 96 10.66 12.04 -0.96
C LEU A 96 9.69 13.05 -1.61
N GLY A 97 8.40 12.98 -1.28
CA GLY A 97 7.39 13.92 -1.75
C GLY A 97 7.73 15.38 -1.40
N PHE A 98 8.19 15.62 -0.18
CA PHE A 98 8.64 16.95 0.24
C PHE A 98 9.89 17.42 -0.52
N CYS A 99 10.87 16.55 -0.74
CA CYS A 99 12.06 16.87 -1.54
C CYS A 99 11.70 17.21 -3.00
N PHE A 100 10.81 16.44 -3.63
CA PHE A 100 10.34 16.72 -4.99
C PHE A 100 9.53 18.01 -5.06
N PHE A 101 8.71 18.30 -4.06
CA PHE A 101 7.99 19.57 -3.97
C PHE A 101 8.95 20.76 -3.83
N ALA A 102 9.98 20.65 -2.99
CA ALA A 102 11.01 21.67 -2.86
C ALA A 102 11.79 21.87 -4.16
N ALA A 103 12.07 20.79 -4.90
CA ALA A 103 12.69 20.87 -6.22
C ALA A 103 11.81 21.58 -7.25
N ALA A 104 10.49 21.61 -7.05
CA ALA A 104 9.53 22.29 -7.94
C ALA A 104 9.68 23.81 -7.92
N LEU A 105 10.37 24.34 -6.91
CA LEU A 105 10.73 25.75 -6.81
C LEU A 105 11.85 26.13 -7.79
N ASN A 106 12.48 25.17 -8.47
CA ASN A 106 13.45 25.41 -9.53
C ASN A 106 12.77 25.47 -10.92
N PRO A 107 12.85 26.60 -11.65
CA PRO A 107 12.18 26.79 -12.94
C PRO A 107 12.56 25.75 -14.01
N PHE A 108 13.78 25.21 -13.96
CA PHE A 108 14.27 24.25 -14.95
C PHE A 108 13.76 22.83 -14.71
N LEU A 109 13.41 22.49 -13.46
CA LEU A 109 12.89 21.18 -13.07
C LEU A 109 11.35 21.13 -13.04
N LEU A 110 10.70 22.27 -13.19
CA LEU A 110 9.25 22.43 -13.07
C LEU A 110 8.44 21.53 -14.03
N TRP A 111 9.02 21.16 -15.17
CA TRP A 111 8.38 20.30 -16.18
C TRP A 111 8.49 18.80 -15.90
N SER A 112 9.56 18.34 -15.24
CA SER A 112 9.77 16.91 -14.96
C SER A 112 9.11 16.46 -13.65
N ILE A 113 8.90 17.38 -12.72
CA ILE A 113 8.39 17.10 -11.38
C ILE A 113 6.94 16.61 -11.35
N PRO A 114 5.98 17.19 -12.10
CA PRO A 114 4.60 16.69 -12.14
C PRO A 114 4.53 15.22 -12.57
N LEU A 115 5.40 14.81 -13.51
CA LEU A 115 5.48 13.43 -13.98
C LEU A 115 6.00 12.49 -12.89
N VAL A 116 7.07 12.86 -12.18
CA VAL A 116 7.65 12.05 -11.10
C VAL A 116 6.70 11.94 -9.90
N ILE A 117 6.11 13.06 -9.47
CA ILE A 117 5.11 13.09 -8.40
C ILE A 117 3.88 12.27 -8.81
N GLY A 118 3.40 12.44 -10.04
CA GLY A 118 2.27 11.70 -10.58
C GLY A 118 2.50 10.18 -10.53
N ILE A 119 3.67 9.71 -10.97
CA ILE A 119 4.02 8.29 -10.91
C ILE A 119 4.07 7.80 -9.47
N MET A 120 4.75 8.51 -8.56
CA MET A 120 4.86 8.12 -7.14
C MET A 120 3.50 8.07 -6.44
N VAL A 121 2.63 9.05 -6.68
CA VAL A 121 1.28 9.09 -6.11
C VAL A 121 0.45 7.95 -6.68
N CYS A 122 0.45 7.76 -8.00
CA CYS A 122 -0.30 6.68 -8.64
C CYS A 122 0.13 5.29 -8.13
N THR A 123 1.44 5.01 -8.03
CA THR A 123 1.93 3.73 -7.54
C THR A 123 1.56 3.50 -6.08
N THR A 124 1.66 4.55 -5.26
CA THR A 124 1.24 4.55 -3.86
C THR A 124 -0.24 4.19 -3.69
N PHE A 125 -1.12 4.88 -4.41
CA PHE A 125 -2.56 4.63 -4.32
C PHE A 125 -2.93 3.26 -4.88
N MET A 126 -2.30 2.83 -5.99
CA MET A 126 -2.49 1.48 -6.51
C MET A 126 -2.12 0.41 -5.48
N TYR A 127 -1.02 0.60 -4.76
CA TYR A 127 -0.62 -0.32 -3.71
C TYR A 127 -1.63 -0.36 -2.55
N MET A 128 -2.05 0.81 -2.05
CA MET A 128 -3.02 0.90 -0.95
C MET A 128 -4.34 0.21 -1.32
N ILE A 129 -4.85 0.47 -2.52
CA ILE A 129 -6.05 -0.19 -3.01
C ILE A 129 -5.83 -1.70 -3.14
N SER A 130 -4.68 -2.10 -3.67
CA SER A 130 -4.35 -3.51 -3.89
C SER A 130 -4.24 -4.32 -2.60
N THR A 131 -3.56 -3.81 -1.58
CA THR A 131 -3.45 -4.48 -0.28
C THR A 131 -4.81 -4.64 0.42
N ASN A 132 -5.75 -3.74 0.14
CA ASN A 132 -7.12 -3.82 0.64
C ASN A 132 -8.03 -4.76 -0.16
N PHE A 133 -7.69 -5.17 -1.38
CA PHE A 133 -8.57 -6.02 -2.19
C PHE A 133 -9.00 -7.31 -1.49
N GLN A 134 -8.09 -7.97 -0.77
CA GLN A 134 -8.39 -9.19 -0.04
C GLN A 134 -9.39 -8.94 1.10
N VAL A 135 -9.24 -7.81 1.79
CA VAL A 135 -10.15 -7.39 2.87
C VAL A 135 -11.52 -7.04 2.31
N TYR A 136 -11.58 -6.27 1.23
CA TYR A 136 -12.84 -5.96 0.56
C TYR A 136 -13.54 -7.20 0.05
N SER A 137 -12.81 -8.13 -0.57
CA SER A 137 -13.36 -9.40 -1.03
C SER A 137 -13.98 -10.20 0.11
N TYR A 138 -13.28 -10.27 1.25
CA TYR A 138 -13.78 -10.93 2.46
C TYR A 138 -15.04 -10.26 3.01
N VAL A 139 -15.04 -8.94 3.13
CA VAL A 139 -16.20 -8.16 3.61
C VAL A 139 -17.39 -8.31 2.66
N ILE A 140 -17.18 -8.20 1.35
CA ILE A 140 -18.22 -8.37 0.33
C ILE A 140 -18.80 -9.78 0.39
N ASN A 141 -17.96 -10.82 0.48
CA ASN A 141 -18.43 -12.21 0.60
C ASN A 141 -19.35 -12.39 1.82
N LYS A 142 -18.93 -11.90 3.00
CA LYS A 142 -19.73 -11.96 4.23
C LYS A 142 -21.02 -11.15 4.12
N LEU A 143 -20.98 -10.00 3.44
CA LEU A 143 -22.14 -9.14 3.24
C LEU A 143 -23.18 -9.81 2.31
N ILE A 144 -22.73 -10.42 1.21
CA ILE A 144 -23.58 -11.21 0.30
C ILE A 144 -24.24 -12.38 1.06
N ARG A 145 -23.49 -13.03 1.95
CA ARG A 145 -24.00 -14.13 2.79
C ARG A 145 -24.83 -13.65 4.00
N ARG A 146 -25.01 -12.34 4.18
CA ARG A 146 -25.70 -11.70 5.31
C ARG A 146 -25.14 -12.09 6.69
N GLU A 147 -23.85 -12.46 6.73
CA GLU A 147 -23.13 -12.81 7.96
C GLU A 147 -22.68 -11.56 8.73
N ILE A 148 -22.64 -10.39 8.09
CA ILE A 148 -22.30 -9.11 8.69
C ILE A 148 -23.32 -8.04 8.32
N ARG A 149 -23.49 -7.05 9.21
CA ARG A 149 -24.28 -5.83 8.93
C ARG A 149 -23.34 -4.66 8.67
N ILE A 150 -23.79 -3.72 7.83
CA ILE A 150 -23.06 -2.47 7.60
C ILE A 150 -23.19 -1.62 8.86
N ASP A 151 -22.10 -1.41 9.57
CA ASP A 151 -22.00 -0.49 10.70
C ASP A 151 -21.15 0.74 10.33
N ALA A 152 -21.25 1.79 11.15
CA ALA A 152 -20.48 3.01 10.92
C ALA A 152 -18.96 2.75 10.92
N LEU A 153 -18.50 1.78 11.71
CA LEU A 153 -17.09 1.43 11.82
C LEU A 153 -16.56 0.80 10.52
N LEU A 154 -17.32 -0.11 9.90
CA LEU A 154 -16.99 -0.67 8.59
C LEU A 154 -16.95 0.42 7.52
N VAL A 155 -17.92 1.34 7.50
CA VAL A 155 -17.93 2.48 6.57
C VAL A 155 -16.68 3.34 6.75
N TRP A 156 -16.37 3.74 7.98
CA TRP A 156 -15.17 4.54 8.29
C TRP A 156 -13.89 3.81 7.90
N SER A 157 -13.81 2.50 8.14
CA SER A 157 -12.63 1.73 7.76
C SER A 157 -12.42 1.71 6.24
N ILE A 158 -13.48 1.62 5.44
CA ILE A 158 -13.38 1.70 3.98
C ILE A 158 -12.94 3.10 3.57
N VAL A 159 -13.54 4.17 4.10
CA VAL A 159 -13.15 5.55 3.74
C VAL A 159 -11.68 5.83 4.08
N LEU A 160 -11.24 5.47 5.30
CA LEU A 160 -9.88 5.71 5.77
C LEU A 160 -8.83 4.94 4.96
N SER A 161 -9.20 3.81 4.37
CA SER A 161 -8.29 3.01 3.54
C SER A 161 -7.89 3.68 2.22
N PHE A 162 -8.61 4.72 1.81
CA PHE A 162 -8.24 5.55 0.66
C PHE A 162 -7.37 6.76 1.04
N ILE A 163 -7.07 6.97 2.32
CA ILE A 163 -6.28 8.11 2.78
C ILE A 163 -4.90 7.61 3.21
N PHE A 164 -3.84 8.10 2.55
CA PHE A 164 -2.46 7.60 2.60
C PHE A 164 -2.00 7.04 3.96
N CYS A 165 -1.87 7.89 4.98
CA CYS A 165 -1.43 7.46 6.31
C CYS A 165 -2.56 6.84 7.16
N LEU A 166 -3.82 7.11 6.83
CA LEU A 166 -4.96 6.59 7.59
C LEU A 166 -5.34 5.17 7.16
N ASP A 167 -4.72 4.64 6.10
CA ASP A 167 -4.91 3.27 5.65
C ASP A 167 -4.46 2.22 6.69
N ILE A 168 -3.45 2.56 7.50
CA ILE A 168 -3.05 1.76 8.65
C ILE A 168 -4.15 1.79 9.73
N VAL A 169 -4.69 2.97 10.02
CA VAL A 169 -5.77 3.17 11.01
C VAL A 169 -7.02 2.38 10.60
N SER A 170 -7.36 2.40 9.30
CA SER A 170 -8.42 1.58 8.72
C SER A 170 -8.27 0.10 9.07
N SER A 171 -7.09 -0.49 8.86
CA SER A 171 -6.86 -1.90 9.14
C SER A 171 -6.86 -2.25 10.61
N ILE A 172 -6.44 -1.33 11.48
CA ILE A 172 -6.56 -1.49 12.94
C ILE A 172 -8.04 -1.48 13.36
N LEU A 173 -8.83 -0.55 12.83
CA LEU A 173 -10.27 -0.46 13.12
C LEU A 173 -11.01 -1.73 12.67
N LEU A 174 -10.72 -2.22 11.46
CA LEU A 174 -11.31 -3.47 10.94
C LEU A 174 -10.97 -4.68 11.81
N PHE A 175 -9.71 -4.79 12.26
CA PHE A 175 -9.30 -5.86 13.16
C PHE A 175 -9.99 -5.78 14.52
N TYR A 176 -10.17 -4.56 15.06
CA TYR A 176 -10.89 -4.34 16.30
C TYR A 176 -12.37 -4.74 16.17
N SER A 177 -13.04 -4.34 15.09
CA SER A 177 -14.45 -4.69 14.84
C SER A 177 -14.65 -6.20 14.69
N GLU A 178 -13.78 -6.89 13.94
CA GLU A 178 -13.85 -8.34 13.78
C GLU A 178 -13.66 -9.07 15.12
N ASN A 179 -12.68 -8.66 15.94
CA ASN A 179 -12.49 -9.27 17.26
C ASN A 179 -13.63 -8.99 18.22
N LYS A 180 -14.24 -7.80 18.14
CA LYS A 180 -15.39 -7.46 18.97
C LYS A 180 -16.56 -8.39 18.64
N LEU A 181 -16.86 -8.59 17.36
CA LEU A 181 -17.91 -9.51 16.90
C LEU A 181 -17.67 -10.94 17.39
N ASN A 182 -16.45 -11.47 17.19
CA ASN A 182 -16.09 -12.84 17.62
C ASN A 182 -16.18 -13.05 19.14
N LYS A 183 -15.94 -12.01 19.95
CA LYS A 183 -16.10 -12.11 21.42
C LYS A 183 -17.57 -12.21 21.81
N THR A 184 -18.44 -11.39 21.22
CA THR A 184 -19.89 -11.45 21.49
C THR A 184 -20.53 -12.77 21.08
N GLU A 185 -20.04 -13.42 20.01
CA GLU A 185 -20.53 -14.73 19.58
C GLU A 185 -19.97 -15.91 20.41
N GLY A 186 -18.82 -15.74 21.06
CA GLY A 186 -18.24 -16.76 21.95
C GLY A 186 -18.78 -16.71 23.39
N GLU A 187 -19.50 -15.65 23.76
CA GLU A 187 -20.14 -15.45 25.06
C GLU A 187 -21.66 -15.77 25.03
N ALA A 188 -22.20 -16.16 23.87
CA ALA A 188 -23.60 -16.54 23.64
C ALA A 188 -23.75 -18.06 23.43
#